data_AF-A0A392Q7N9-F1
#
_entry.id   AF-A0A392Q7N9-F1
#
_cell.length_a   1.000
_cell.length_b   1.000
_cell.length_c   1.000
_cell.angle_alpha   90.00
_cell.angle_beta   90.00
_cell.angle_gamma   90.00
#
_symmetry.space_group_name_H-M   'P 1'
#
loop_
_entity.id
_entity.type
_entity.pdbx_description
1 polymer ?
#
loop_
_entity_poly.entity_id
_entity_poly.type
_entity_poly.pdbx_seq_one_letter_code
_entity_poly.pdbx_strand_id
1 'polypeptide(L)'
;MEVANTRNHSSKRKHDDTVSSSNGFNNNNNNNNVDLSLLEAIEKSQNTIEVVDNRTLKKLVLSFERRLKENIEARLKYPNQPDRFADSELELHEELHKLKVLAGAP
;
A
#
# COMPACT_ATOMS: atom_id res chain seq x y z
N MET A 1 -8.10 76.34 19.84
CA MET A 1 -7.57 76.05 18.49
C MET A 1 -7.79 74.56 18.23
N GLU A 2 -8.62 74.24 17.23
CA GLU A 2 -8.63 73.01 16.43
C GLU A 2 -7.21 72.52 16.09
N VAL A 3 -6.84 71.27 15.75
CA VAL A 3 -7.38 69.93 15.41
C VAL A 3 -6.10 69.03 15.37
N ALA A 4 -6.04 67.71 15.44
CA ALA A 4 -6.69 66.71 14.62
C ALA A 4 -6.35 65.28 15.12
N ASN A 5 -7.25 64.38 14.75
CA ASN A 5 -7.36 62.94 15.02
C ASN A 5 -6.56 62.09 14.01
N THR A 6 -5.84 61.03 14.41
CA THR A 6 -5.51 59.90 13.52
C THR A 6 -5.36 58.54 14.22
N ARG A 7 -6.43 57.74 14.13
CA ARG A 7 -6.52 56.34 13.62
C ARG A 7 -5.72 55.19 14.28
N ASN A 8 -6.51 54.29 14.87
CA ASN A 8 -6.27 52.86 15.12
C ASN A 8 -5.68 52.10 13.92
N HIS A 9 -4.79 51.12 14.18
CA HIS A 9 -4.78 49.84 13.48
C HIS A 9 -4.28 48.72 14.39
N SER A 10 -5.15 47.73 14.62
CA SER A 10 -4.84 46.44 15.22
C SER A 10 -4.00 45.60 14.23
N SER A 11 -3.00 44.88 14.75
CA SER A 11 -2.33 43.83 14.00
C SER A 11 -2.08 42.64 14.93
N LYS A 12 -2.83 41.57 14.63
CA LYS A 12 -2.82 40.26 15.30
C LYS A 12 -1.41 39.66 15.21
N ARG A 13 -0.81 39.33 16.35
CA ARG A 13 0.46 38.58 16.38
C ARG A 13 0.18 37.13 15.99
N LYS A 14 0.90 36.65 14.98
CA LYS A 14 0.93 35.27 14.48
C LYS A 14 1.47 34.32 15.55
N HIS A 15 0.83 33.16 15.69
CA HIS A 15 1.35 31.98 16.37
C HIS A 15 2.37 31.31 15.45
N ASP A 16 3.60 31.14 15.92
CA ASP A 16 4.68 30.44 15.21
C ASP A 16 5.03 29.17 16.00
N ASP A 17 4.61 28.01 15.48
CA ASP A 17 4.99 26.69 15.97
C ASP A 17 6.37 26.33 15.39
N THR A 18 7.43 26.65 16.13
CA THR A 18 8.79 26.24 15.79
C THR A 18 9.08 24.85 16.35
N VAL A 19 8.90 23.85 15.48
CA VAL A 19 9.42 22.48 15.65
C VAL A 19 10.94 22.56 15.81
N SER A 20 11.42 22.47 17.04
CA SER A 20 12.85 22.39 17.32
C SER A 20 13.33 20.94 17.21
N SER A 21 13.93 20.64 16.05
CA SER A 21 14.80 19.50 15.83
C SER A 21 15.99 19.54 16.81
N SER A 22 16.09 18.55 17.69
CA SER A 22 17.34 18.26 18.40
C SER A 22 18.01 17.04 17.77
N ASN A 23 18.90 17.30 16.81
CA ASN A 23 19.89 16.34 16.31
C ASN A 23 20.85 15.96 17.45
N GLY A 24 20.59 14.83 18.10
CA GLY A 24 21.54 14.12 18.94
C GLY A 24 21.98 12.85 18.22
N PHE A 25 23.01 12.96 17.37
CA PHE A 25 23.65 11.79 16.75
C PHE A 25 24.41 10.99 17.82
N ASN A 26 23.79 9.93 18.32
CA ASN A 26 24.49 8.85 19.03
C ASN A 26 24.41 7.59 18.17
N ASN A 27 25.51 7.30 17.49
CA ASN A 27 25.80 5.99 16.92
C ASN A 27 25.94 4.98 18.06
N ASN A 28 25.02 4.02 18.13
CA ASN A 28 25.27 2.73 18.77
C ASN A 28 24.58 1.64 17.96
N ASN A 29 25.42 0.73 17.46
CA ASN A 29 25.08 -0.50 16.77
C ASN A 29 23.87 -1.21 17.40
N ASN A 30 22.82 -1.42 16.62
CA ASN A 30 21.87 -2.53 16.78
C ASN A 30 21.27 -2.84 15.41
N ASN A 31 21.90 -3.76 14.69
CA ASN A 31 21.53 -4.28 13.37
C ASN A 31 20.21 -5.07 13.36
N ASN A 32 19.24 -4.73 14.22
CA ASN A 32 17.94 -5.38 14.35
C ASN A 32 16.85 -4.40 14.82
N ASN A 33 17.03 -3.08 14.66
CA ASN A 33 15.95 -2.15 14.94
C ASN A 33 14.99 -2.18 13.75
N VAL A 34 14.12 -3.19 13.75
CA VAL A 34 13.07 -3.31 12.75
C VAL A 34 12.22 -2.06 12.87
N ASP A 35 12.27 -1.21 11.85
CA ASP A 35 11.58 0.07 11.84
C ASP A 35 10.08 -0.20 11.91
N LEU A 36 9.52 -0.02 13.11
CA LEU A 36 8.12 -0.29 13.42
C LEU A 36 7.21 0.60 12.58
N SER A 37 7.66 1.82 12.26
CA SER A 37 6.94 2.73 11.36
C SER A 37 6.89 2.18 9.94
N LEU A 38 7.96 1.53 9.47
CA LEU A 38 8.00 0.92 8.15
C LEU A 38 7.13 -0.35 8.10
N LEU A 39 7.19 -1.19 9.13
CA LEU A 39 6.30 -2.35 9.26
C LEU A 39 4.83 -1.95 9.28
N GLU A 40 4.48 -0.94 10.08
CA GLU A 40 3.11 -0.42 10.18
C GLU A 40 2.63 0.20 8.86
N ALA A 41 3.52 0.91 8.14
CA ALA A 41 3.21 1.45 6.82
C ALA A 41 2.98 0.33 5.78
N ILE A 42 3.79 -0.73 5.82
CA ILE A 42 3.62 -1.92 4.96
C ILE A 42 2.29 -2.60 5.28
N GLU A 43 1.99 -2.85 6.57
CA GLU A 43 0.73 -3.47 7.00
C GLU A 43 -0.51 -2.66 6.58
N LYS A 44 -0.45 -1.32 6.71
CA LYS A 44 -1.53 -0.43 6.24
C LYS A 44 -1.68 -0.41 4.73
N SER A 45 -0.57 -0.48 3.98
CA SER A 45 -0.61 -0.54 2.51
C SER A 45 -1.24 -1.84 1.98
N GLN A 46 -1.09 -2.96 2.69
CA GLN A 46 -1.70 -4.24 2.33
C GLN A 46 -3.21 -4.29 2.60
N ASN A 47 -3.71 -3.42 3.48
CA ASN A 47 -5.11 -3.38 3.92
C ASN A 47 -5.93 -2.26 3.29
N THR A 48 -5.48 -1.64 2.19
CA THR A 48 -6.33 -0.72 1.44
C THR A 48 -7.44 -1.53 0.77
N ILE A 49 -8.59 -1.61 1.44
CA ILE A 49 -9.83 -2.14 0.88
C ILE A 49 -10.24 -1.16 -0.23
N GLU A 50 -9.67 -1.35 -1.43
CA GLU A 50 -10.20 -0.75 -2.63
C GLU A 50 -11.62 -1.29 -2.78
N VAL A 51 -12.61 -0.39 -2.78
CA VAL A 51 -14.00 -0.75 -3.04
C VAL A 51 -14.04 -1.47 -4.38
N VAL A 52 -14.25 -2.80 -4.33
CA VAL A 52 -14.22 -3.64 -5.52
C VAL A 52 -15.48 -3.36 -6.35
N ASP A 53 -15.31 -2.59 -7.42
CA ASP A 53 -16.37 -2.38 -8.42
C ASP A 53 -16.67 -3.69 -9.18
N ASN A 54 -17.91 -3.86 -9.65
CA ASN A 54 -18.32 -5.03 -10.42
C ASN A 54 -17.47 -5.25 -11.67
N ARG A 55 -16.98 -4.16 -12.28
CA ARG A 55 -16.07 -4.21 -13.43
C ARG A 55 -14.69 -4.73 -13.06
N THR A 56 -14.14 -4.35 -11.92
CA THR A 56 -12.81 -4.82 -11.48
C THR A 56 -12.89 -6.27 -11.03
N LEU A 57 -13.96 -6.66 -10.33
CA LEU A 57 -14.25 -8.05 -9.98
C LEU A 57 -14.25 -8.96 -11.22
N LYS A 58 -15.01 -8.60 -12.26
CA LYS A 58 -15.06 -9.37 -13.52
C LYS A 58 -13.68 -9.53 -14.17
N LYS A 59 -12.84 -8.49 -14.11
CA LYS A 59 -11.47 -8.56 -14.64
C LYS A 59 -10.59 -9.50 -13.83
N LEU A 60 -10.65 -9.43 -12.50
CA LEU A 60 -9.90 -10.32 -11.60
C LEU A 60 -10.29 -11.78 -11.85
N VAL A 61 -11.59 -12.07 -11.87
CA VAL A 61 -12.10 -13.43 -12.12
C VAL A 61 -11.68 -13.94 -13.50
N LEU A 62 -11.84 -13.13 -14.56
CA LEU A 62 -11.45 -13.54 -15.92
C LEU A 62 -9.94 -13.80 -16.06
N SER A 63 -9.11 -12.97 -15.40
CA SER A 63 -7.66 -13.14 -15.37
C SER A 63 -7.27 -14.46 -14.69
N PHE A 64 -7.87 -14.72 -13.53
CA PHE A 64 -7.68 -15.98 -12.81
C PHE A 64 -8.11 -17.20 -13.61
N GLU A 65 -9.31 -17.19 -14.22
CA GLU A 65 -9.80 -18.29 -15.05
C GLU A 65 -8.86 -18.60 -16.22
N ARG A 66 -8.30 -17.56 -16.85
CA ARG A 66 -7.33 -17.72 -17.92
C ARG A 66 -6.06 -18.42 -17.43
N ARG A 67 -5.48 -17.97 -16.31
CA ARG A 67 -4.27 -18.58 -15.74
C ARG A 67 -4.51 -19.99 -15.23
N LEU A 68 -5.68 -20.25 -14.65
CA LEU A 68 -6.10 -21.58 -14.22
C LEU A 68 -6.16 -22.55 -15.40
N LYS A 69 -6.75 -22.12 -16.53
CA LYS A 69 -6.81 -22.94 -17.74
C LYS A 69 -5.41 -23.24 -18.30
N GLU A 70 -4.55 -22.22 -18.40
CA GLU A 70 -3.15 -22.38 -18.85
C GLU A 70 -2.39 -23.37 -17.95
N ASN A 71 -2.56 -23.30 -16.63
CA ASN A 71 -1.94 -24.22 -15.68
C ASN A 71 -2.46 -25.67 -15.81
N ILE A 72 -3.78 -25.86 -15.92
CA ILE A 72 -4.40 -27.17 -16.12
C ILE A 72 -3.91 -27.81 -17.43
N GLU A 73 -3.87 -27.05 -18.52
CA GLU A 73 -3.34 -27.53 -19.81
C GLU A 73 -1.87 -27.97 -19.69
N ALA A 74 -1.04 -27.20 -18.98
CA ALA A 74 0.36 -27.54 -18.75
C ALA A 74 0.53 -28.81 -17.91
N ARG A 75 -0.25 -28.96 -16.83
CA ARG A 75 -0.27 -30.17 -15.98
C ARG A 75 -0.76 -31.40 -16.74
N LEU A 76 -1.77 -31.26 -17.59
CA LEU A 76 -2.25 -32.34 -18.45
C LEU A 76 -1.21 -32.74 -19.50
N LYS A 77 -0.46 -31.77 -20.03
CA LYS A 77 0.59 -32.02 -21.02
C LYS A 77 1.84 -32.66 -20.42
N TYR A 78 2.17 -32.33 -19.17
CA TYR A 78 3.39 -32.74 -18.49
C TYR A 78 3.13 -33.28 -17.07
N PRO A 79 2.36 -34.36 -16.92
CA PRO A 79 1.86 -34.81 -15.61
C PRO A 79 2.96 -35.18 -14.60
N ASN A 80 4.09 -35.70 -15.08
CA ASN A 80 5.20 -36.15 -14.24
C ASN A 80 6.42 -35.21 -14.29
N GLN A 81 6.28 -34.01 -14.86
CA GLN A 81 7.37 -33.04 -15.01
C GLN A 81 6.97 -31.69 -14.40
N PRO A 82 7.04 -31.56 -13.06
CA PRO A 82 6.64 -30.34 -12.36
C PRO A 82 7.39 -29.09 -12.84
N ASP A 83 8.66 -29.25 -13.20
CA ASP A 83 9.51 -28.16 -13.71
C ASP A 83 8.92 -27.50 -14.97
N ARG A 84 8.09 -28.21 -15.74
CA ARG A 84 7.49 -27.69 -16.99
C ARG A 84 6.23 -26.86 -16.80
N PHE A 85 5.62 -26.89 -15.61
CA PHE A 85 4.46 -26.06 -15.28
C PHE A 85 4.68 -25.19 -14.04
N ALA A 86 5.91 -25.16 -13.49
CA ALA A 86 6.25 -24.34 -12.34
C ALA A 86 5.99 -22.85 -12.58
N ASP A 87 6.34 -22.33 -13.75
CA ASP A 87 6.10 -20.92 -14.09
C ASP A 87 4.61 -20.59 -14.14
N SER A 88 3.79 -21.44 -14.78
CA SER A 88 2.34 -21.23 -14.85
C SER A 88 1.65 -21.44 -13.50
N GLU A 89 2.20 -22.29 -12.63
CA GLU A 89 1.76 -22.45 -11.25
C GLU A 89 2.02 -21.19 -10.42
N LEU A 90 3.21 -20.60 -10.57
CA LEU A 90 3.57 -19.35 -9.88
C LEU A 90 2.65 -18.20 -10.34
N GLU A 91 2.43 -18.06 -11.65
CA GLU A 91 1.52 -17.05 -12.18
C GLU A 91 0.07 -17.25 -11.70
N LEU A 92 -0.40 -18.50 -11.61
CA LEU A 92 -1.71 -18.81 -11.03
C LEU A 92 -1.77 -18.43 -9.54
N HIS A 93 -0.70 -18.68 -8.79
CA HIS A 93 -0.62 -18.32 -7.37
C HIS A 93 -0.74 -16.80 -7.17
N GLU A 94 -0.05 -16.01 -7.99
CA GLU A 94 -0.12 -14.54 -7.94
C GLU A 94 -1.56 -14.03 -8.21
N GLU A 95 -2.26 -14.60 -9.19
CA GLU A 95 -3.66 -14.25 -9.45
C GLU A 95 -4.60 -14.65 -8.29
N LEU A 96 -4.33 -15.80 -7.65
CA LEU A 96 -5.09 -16.25 -6.48
C LEU A 96 -4.86 -15.31 -5.28
N HIS A 97 -3.63 -14.82 -5.10
CA HIS A 97 -3.32 -13.85 -4.04
C HIS A 97 -4.05 -12.51 -4.26
N LYS A 98 -4.15 -12.05 -5.52
CA LYS A 98 -4.96 -10.86 -5.86
C LYS A 98 -6.44 -11.06 -5.56
N LEU A 99 -6.98 -12.25 -5.80
CA LEU A 99 -8.36 -12.60 -5.46
C LEU A 99 -8.64 -12.64 -3.96
N LYS A 100 -7.63 -12.85 -3.11
CA LYS A 100 -7.79 -12.87 -1.65
C LYS A 100 -8.33 -11.55 -1.09
N VAL A 101 -8.07 -10.42 -1.77
CA VAL A 101 -8.62 -9.11 -1.42
C VAL A 101 -10.16 -9.12 -1.41
N LEU A 102 -10.80 -9.97 -2.22
CA LEU A 102 -12.26 -10.12 -2.24
C LEU A 102 -12.83 -10.69 -0.94
N ALA A 103 -12.07 -11.50 -0.20
CA ALA A 103 -12.55 -12.09 1.05
C ALA A 103 -12.71 -11.07 2.18
N GLY A 104 -12.09 -9.89 2.04
CA GLY A 104 -12.25 -8.74 2.95
C GLY A 104 -13.30 -7.72 2.49
N ALA A 105 -13.96 -7.94 1.34
CA ALA A 105 -15.06 -7.09 0.89
C ALA A 105 -16.34 -7.42 1.69
N PRO A 106 -17.11 -6.42 2.11
CA PRO A 106 -18.31 -6.59 2.95
C PRO A 106 -19.46 -7.33 2.26
#